data_AF-A0A6L3Y4E3-F1
#
_entry.id   AF-A0A6L3Y4E3-F1
#
_cell.length_a   1.000
_cell.length_b   1.000
_cell.length_c   1.000
_cell.angle_alpha   90.00
_cell.angle_beta   90.00
_cell.angle_gamma   90.00
#
_symmetry.space_group_name_H-M   'P 1'
#
loop_
_entity.id
_entity.type
_entity.pdbx_description
1 polymer ?
#
loop_
_entity_poly.entity_id
_entity_poly.type
_entity_poly.pdbx_seq_one_letter_code
_entity_poly.pdbx_strand_id
1 'polypeptide(L)'
;MHEIFNMLLAVFDRAALMLICLFFLIRIRLFRELLHKSAHSPKELLAVTFIFSMFALFSTWSGVPVEGSLVNVRIIAVMSGGILFGPWVGIITGIIAGTHRYLIDIGGVTAVPCFITSIIAGLLSGWINRKIPKKQHWRAGIIAGMVCETLTMILVIVWAPTVALGLDIVSKIGVPMILGSVCIGFIVLLVQSVEG
;
A
#
# COMPACT_ATOMS: atom_id res chain seq x y z
N MET A 1 9.41 -15.80 -17.49
CA MET A 1 8.08 -16.34 -17.14
C MET A 1 8.05 -16.91 -15.72
N HIS A 2 8.91 -17.88 -15.36
CA HIS A 2 8.94 -18.43 -14.00
C HIS A 2 9.25 -17.39 -12.90
N GLU A 3 10.21 -16.49 -13.11
CA GLU A 3 10.55 -15.48 -12.09
C GLU A 3 9.43 -14.46 -11.84
N ILE A 4 8.79 -13.94 -12.90
CA ILE A 4 7.66 -13.02 -12.78
C ILE A 4 6.50 -13.68 -12.02
N PHE A 5 6.22 -14.95 -12.32
CA PHE A 5 5.18 -15.72 -11.63
C PHE A 5 5.51 -15.90 -10.15
N ASN A 6 6.76 -16.23 -9.81
CA ASN A 6 7.21 -16.34 -8.43
C ASN A 6 7.11 -15.00 -7.68
N MET A 7 7.47 -13.89 -8.31
CA MET A 7 7.33 -12.55 -7.72
C MET A 7 5.85 -12.16 -7.53
N LEU A 8 4.99 -12.51 -8.47
CA LEU A 8 3.55 -12.30 -8.35
C LEU A 8 2.97 -13.09 -7.17
N LEU A 9 3.33 -14.38 -7.03
CA LEU A 9 2.96 -15.19 -5.89
C LEU A 9 3.49 -14.59 -4.58
N ALA A 10 4.74 -14.12 -4.57
CA ALA A 10 5.34 -13.49 -3.40
C ALA A 10 4.55 -12.24 -2.95
N VAL A 11 4.11 -11.41 -3.90
CA VAL A 11 3.25 -10.24 -3.65
C VAL A 11 1.90 -10.68 -3.09
N PHE A 12 1.26 -11.67 -3.71
CA PHE A 12 -0.02 -12.19 -3.24
C PHE A 12 0.04 -12.83 -1.86
N ASP A 13 1.09 -13.60 -1.55
CA ASP A 13 1.27 -14.21 -0.22
C ASP A 13 1.33 -13.14 0.88
N ARG A 14 2.07 -12.05 0.62
CA ARG A 14 2.18 -10.92 1.56
C ARG A 14 0.88 -10.16 1.70
N ALA A 15 0.17 -9.94 0.58
CA ALA A 15 -1.15 -9.33 0.59
C ALA A 15 -2.19 -10.23 1.29
N ALA A 16 -2.09 -11.55 1.14
CA ALA A 16 -2.93 -12.54 1.79
C ALA A 16 -2.72 -12.54 3.30
N LEU A 17 -1.47 -12.48 3.77
CA LEU A 17 -1.17 -12.31 5.21
C LEU A 17 -1.80 -11.03 5.76
N MET A 18 -1.71 -9.91 5.02
CA MET A 18 -2.37 -8.67 5.42
C MET A 18 -3.90 -8.83 5.47
N LEU A 19 -4.51 -9.47 4.47
CA LEU A 19 -5.95 -9.75 4.43
C LEU A 19 -6.40 -10.63 5.60
N ILE A 20 -5.64 -11.68 5.93
CA ILE A 20 -5.92 -12.57 7.06
C ILE A 20 -5.86 -11.78 8.38
N CYS A 21 -4.80 -10.98 8.59
CA CYS A 21 -4.70 -10.13 9.77
C CYS A 21 -5.88 -9.17 9.88
N LEU A 22 -6.26 -8.52 8.77
CA LEU A 22 -7.39 -7.61 8.75
C LEU A 22 -8.72 -8.32 9.01
N PHE A 23 -8.91 -9.53 8.48
CA PHE A 23 -10.09 -10.35 8.76
C PHE A 23 -10.24 -10.62 10.26
N PHE A 24 -9.17 -11.00 10.96
CA PHE A 24 -9.22 -11.17 12.40
C PHE A 24 -9.46 -9.84 13.14
N LEU A 25 -8.84 -8.74 12.71
CA LEU A 25 -9.08 -7.42 13.29
C LEU A 25 -10.55 -7.02 13.18
N ILE A 26 -11.20 -7.22 12.02
CA ILE A 26 -12.62 -6.91 11.82
C ILE A 26 -13.54 -7.74 12.73
N ARG A 27 -13.11 -8.92 13.20
CA ARG A 27 -13.86 -9.73 14.17
C ARG A 27 -13.78 -9.16 15.60
N ILE A 28 -12.78 -8.34 15.90
CA ILE A 28 -12.66 -7.66 17.19
C ILE A 28 -13.72 -6.56 17.27
N ARG A 29 -14.56 -6.62 18.31
CA ARG A 29 -15.66 -5.67 18.53
C ARG A 29 -15.22 -4.21 18.42
N LEU A 30 -14.09 -3.86 19.04
CA LEU A 30 -13.56 -2.50 19.04
C LEU A 30 -13.27 -2.02 17.61
N PHE A 31 -12.61 -2.83 16.79
CA PHE A 31 -12.27 -2.44 15.41
C PHE A 31 -13.51 -2.39 14.52
N ARG A 32 -14.48 -3.29 14.73
CA ARG A 32 -15.77 -3.22 14.03
C ARG A 32 -16.54 -1.95 14.36
N GLU A 33 -16.58 -1.56 15.63
CA GLU A 33 -17.21 -0.30 16.06
C GLU A 33 -16.54 0.93 15.43
N LEU A 34 -15.22 0.87 15.20
CA LEU A 34 -14.52 1.91 14.42
C LEU A 34 -15.07 1.99 13.01
N LEU A 35 -15.25 0.87 12.30
CA LEU A 35 -15.71 0.86 10.90
C LEU A 35 -17.12 1.47 10.71
N HIS A 36 -18.03 1.26 11.66
CA HIS A 36 -19.40 1.78 11.53
C HIS A 36 -19.53 3.26 11.93
N LYS A 37 -18.53 3.85 12.59
CA LYS A 37 -18.57 5.28 12.94
C LYS A 37 -18.23 6.14 11.73
N SER A 38 -19.08 7.11 11.43
CA SER A 38 -18.80 8.16 10.45
C SER A 38 -17.84 9.23 10.97
N ALA A 39 -17.79 9.44 12.30
CA ALA A 39 -16.88 10.37 12.96
C ALA A 39 -16.01 9.63 13.97
N HIS A 40 -14.70 9.60 13.72
CA HIS A 40 -13.72 9.02 14.64
C HIS A 40 -13.14 10.09 15.56
N SER A 41 -12.94 9.72 16.82
CA SER A 41 -12.17 10.52 17.76
C SER A 41 -10.67 10.51 17.39
N PRO A 42 -9.88 11.51 17.80
CA PRO A 42 -8.44 11.54 17.54
C PRO A 42 -7.69 10.30 18.05
N LYS A 43 -8.12 9.71 19.18
CA LYS A 43 -7.52 8.48 19.74
C LYS A 43 -7.75 7.27 18.84
N GLU A 44 -8.96 7.15 18.29
CA GLU A 44 -9.32 6.07 17.37
C GLU A 44 -8.55 6.21 16.05
N LEU A 45 -8.46 7.43 15.49
CA LEU A 45 -7.65 7.71 14.30
C LEU A 45 -6.17 7.38 14.53
N LEU A 46 -5.63 7.72 15.70
CA LEU A 46 -4.26 7.41 16.07
C LEU A 46 -4.02 5.89 16.14
N ALA A 47 -4.95 5.15 16.75
CA ALA A 47 -4.86 3.69 16.84
C ALA A 47 -4.90 3.02 15.45
N VAL A 48 -5.80 3.45 14.57
CA VAL A 48 -5.88 2.93 13.20
C VAL A 48 -4.63 3.30 12.40
N THR A 49 -4.15 4.54 12.51
CA THR A 49 -2.90 4.99 11.88
C THR A 49 -1.72 4.13 12.32
N PHE A 50 -1.63 3.80 13.60
CA PHE A 50 -0.61 2.92 14.14
C PHE A 50 -0.69 1.52 13.53
N ILE A 51 -1.89 0.91 13.50
CA ILE A 51 -2.10 -0.42 12.91
C ILE A 51 -1.69 -0.46 11.42
N PHE A 52 -2.15 0.50 10.62
CA PHE A 52 -1.82 0.54 9.19
C PHE A 52 -0.35 0.89 8.93
N SER A 53 0.27 1.70 9.78
CA SER A 53 1.71 1.94 9.74
C SER A 53 2.49 0.67 10.03
N MET A 54 2.06 -0.15 11.00
CA MET A 54 2.69 -1.44 11.27
C MET A 54 2.55 -2.42 10.10
N PHE A 55 1.39 -2.50 9.46
CA PHE A 55 1.26 -3.27 8.22
C PHE A 55 2.18 -2.77 7.11
N ALA A 56 2.26 -1.46 6.92
CA ALA A 56 3.11 -0.86 5.89
C ALA A 56 4.60 -1.10 6.15
N LEU A 57 5.05 -1.01 7.40
CA LEU A 57 6.44 -1.29 7.80
C LEU A 57 6.76 -2.78 7.66
N PHE A 58 5.90 -3.65 8.18
CA PHE A 58 6.04 -5.10 8.06
C PHE A 58 6.08 -5.56 6.59
N SER A 59 5.27 -4.96 5.72
CA SER A 59 5.31 -5.26 4.29
C SER A 59 6.65 -4.91 3.64
N THR A 60 7.34 -3.88 4.15
CA THR A 60 8.66 -3.50 3.66
C THR A 60 9.73 -4.46 4.18
N TRP A 61 9.70 -4.85 5.46
CA TRP A 61 10.64 -5.81 6.03
C TRP A 61 10.50 -7.22 5.46
N SER A 62 9.27 -7.64 5.16
CA SER A 62 9.01 -8.93 4.51
C SER A 62 9.22 -8.89 2.98
N GLY A 63 9.63 -7.74 2.42
CA GLY A 63 9.81 -7.57 0.98
C GLY A 63 10.88 -8.50 0.40
N VAL A 64 10.71 -8.87 -0.88
CA VAL A 64 11.69 -9.71 -1.60
C VAL A 64 12.76 -8.81 -2.23
N PRO A 65 14.06 -9.01 -1.94
CA PRO A 65 15.12 -8.28 -2.60
C PRO A 65 15.29 -8.72 -4.06
N VAL A 66 15.35 -7.75 -4.97
CA VAL A 66 15.54 -7.94 -6.42
C VAL A 66 16.39 -6.79 -6.95
N GLU A 67 17.65 -7.04 -7.33
CA GLU A 67 18.52 -6.05 -7.99
C GLU A 67 18.59 -4.67 -7.29
N GLY A 68 18.75 -4.67 -5.96
CA GLY A 68 18.75 -3.42 -5.17
C GLY A 68 17.38 -2.77 -4.98
N SER A 69 16.30 -3.47 -5.34
CA SER A 69 14.90 -3.14 -5.04
C SER A 69 14.31 -4.10 -4.01
N LEU A 70 13.23 -3.68 -3.36
CA LEU A 70 12.43 -4.50 -2.46
C LEU A 70 11.00 -4.59 -2.99
N VAL A 71 10.61 -5.76 -3.49
CA VAL A 71 9.23 -6.07 -3.90
C VAL A 71 8.38 -6.21 -2.65
N ASN A 72 7.40 -5.33 -2.47
CA ASN A 72 6.60 -5.25 -1.25
C ASN A 72 5.15 -4.84 -1.54
N VAL A 73 4.31 -4.89 -0.51
CA VAL A 73 2.89 -4.52 -0.59
C VAL A 73 2.55 -3.25 0.21
N ARG A 74 3.52 -2.35 0.41
CA ARG A 74 3.38 -1.15 1.26
C ARG A 74 2.27 -0.23 0.80
N ILE A 75 2.18 0.01 -0.51
CA ILE A 75 1.14 0.88 -1.10
C ILE A 75 -0.25 0.32 -0.79
N ILE A 76 -0.41 -1.00 -0.70
CA ILE A 76 -1.68 -1.65 -0.37
C ILE A 76 -2.13 -1.23 1.03
N ALA A 77 -1.24 -1.29 2.02
CA ALA A 77 -1.55 -0.84 3.39
C ALA A 77 -1.88 0.65 3.45
N VAL A 78 -1.04 1.50 2.86
CA VAL A 78 -1.23 2.97 2.87
C VAL A 78 -2.56 3.35 2.20
N MET A 79 -2.81 2.82 1.00
CA MET A 79 -3.98 3.16 0.18
C MET A 79 -5.27 2.67 0.83
N SER A 80 -5.32 1.40 1.26
CA SER A 80 -6.51 0.84 1.92
C SER A 80 -6.82 1.57 3.23
N GLY A 81 -5.80 1.86 4.06
CA GLY A 81 -5.99 2.59 5.31
C GLY A 81 -6.59 3.99 5.11
N GLY A 82 -6.06 4.74 4.14
CA GLY A 82 -6.59 6.08 3.82
C GLY A 82 -7.98 6.08 3.20
N ILE A 83 -8.30 5.10 2.35
CA ILE A 83 -9.62 4.97 1.72
C ILE A 83 -10.69 4.65 2.77
N LEU A 84 -10.39 3.77 3.72
CA LEU A 84 -11.35 3.29 4.71
C LEU A 84 -11.54 4.29 5.85
N PHE A 85 -10.44 4.85 6.39
CA PHE A 85 -10.46 5.61 7.64
C PHE A 85 -10.13 7.10 7.46
N GLY A 86 -9.91 7.53 6.21
CA GLY A 86 -9.79 8.92 5.84
C GLY A 86 -8.37 9.45 5.65
N PRO A 87 -8.25 10.72 5.22
CA PRO A 87 -6.99 11.30 4.78
C PRO A 87 -5.94 11.37 5.88
N TRP A 88 -6.35 11.56 7.14
CA TRP A 88 -5.40 11.56 8.26
C TRP A 88 -4.63 10.24 8.36
N VAL A 89 -5.34 9.11 8.26
CA VAL A 89 -4.73 7.78 8.29
C VAL A 89 -3.84 7.57 7.08
N GLY A 90 -4.33 7.87 5.87
CA GLY A 90 -3.57 7.67 4.63
C GLY A 90 -2.28 8.48 4.58
N ILE A 91 -2.36 9.78 4.85
CA ILE A 91 -1.21 10.70 4.74
C ILE A 91 -0.15 10.36 5.78
N ILE A 92 -0.52 10.18 7.05
CA ILE A 92 0.45 9.88 8.12
C ILE A 92 1.09 8.51 7.86
N THR A 93 0.30 7.50 7.52
CA THR A 93 0.82 6.16 7.19
C THR A 93 1.79 6.23 5.99
N GLY A 94 1.44 6.98 4.95
CA GLY A 94 2.29 7.17 3.77
C GLY A 94 3.63 7.86 4.10
N ILE A 95 3.61 8.89 4.94
CA ILE A 95 4.82 9.57 5.41
C ILE A 95 5.68 8.63 6.25
N ILE A 96 5.10 7.93 7.23
CA ILE A 96 5.82 7.01 8.11
C ILE A 96 6.45 5.88 7.29
N ALA A 97 5.65 5.23 6.45
CA ALA A 97 6.10 4.07 5.69
C ALA A 97 7.10 4.44 4.59
N GLY A 98 6.90 5.59 3.93
CA GLY A 98 7.86 6.13 2.98
C GLY A 98 9.17 6.47 3.67
N THR A 99 9.13 7.25 4.76
CA THR A 99 10.33 7.68 5.50
C THR A 99 11.11 6.48 5.99
N HIS A 100 10.40 5.51 6.57
CA HIS A 100 11.00 4.25 6.99
C HIS A 100 11.69 3.53 5.82
N ARG A 101 11.05 3.41 4.65
CA ARG A 101 11.66 2.79 3.46
C ARG A 101 12.91 3.53 2.99
N TYR A 102 12.95 4.85 3.08
CA TYR A 102 14.12 5.65 2.75
C TYR A 102 15.26 5.41 3.75
N LEU A 103 14.95 5.40 5.05
CA LEU A 103 15.95 5.27 6.11
C LEU A 103 16.62 3.90 6.18
N ILE A 104 15.93 2.82 5.82
CA ILE A 104 16.51 1.46 5.87
C ILE A 104 17.46 1.13 4.71
N ASP A 105 17.51 1.98 3.67
CA ASP A 105 18.22 1.70 2.42
C ASP A 105 18.66 3.03 1.78
N ILE A 106 19.38 3.82 2.59
CA ILE A 106 19.86 5.13 2.18
C ILE A 106 20.83 4.95 1.00
N GLY A 107 20.50 5.59 -0.14
CA GLY A 107 21.25 5.45 -1.39
C GLY A 107 20.77 4.30 -2.29
N GLY A 108 19.78 3.50 -1.86
CA GLY A 108 19.18 2.47 -2.70
C GLY A 108 18.41 3.06 -3.88
N VAL A 109 18.49 2.38 -5.04
CA VAL A 109 17.90 2.82 -6.32
C VAL A 109 16.39 3.07 -6.23
N THR A 110 15.71 2.35 -5.34
CA THR A 110 14.26 2.44 -5.16
C THR A 110 13.82 3.20 -3.92
N ALA A 111 14.76 3.64 -3.07
CA ALA A 111 14.45 4.29 -1.78
C ALA A 111 13.67 5.61 -1.96
N VAL A 112 14.16 6.50 -2.82
CA VAL A 112 13.51 7.79 -3.11
C VAL A 112 12.22 7.63 -3.93
N PRO A 113 12.18 6.84 -5.02
CA PRO A 113 10.93 6.52 -5.73
C PRO A 113 9.83 6.02 -4.78
N CYS A 114 10.16 5.05 -3.93
CA CYS A 114 9.24 4.47 -2.96
C CYS A 114 8.76 5.48 -1.90
N PHE A 115 9.64 6.37 -1.43
CA PHE A 115 9.29 7.42 -0.48
C PHE A 115 8.23 8.35 -1.06
N ILE A 116 8.49 8.86 -2.26
CA ILE A 116 7.59 9.79 -2.97
C ILE A 116 6.24 9.13 -3.21
N THR A 117 6.21 7.91 -3.77
CA THR A 117 4.95 7.26 -4.10
C THR A 117 4.15 6.82 -2.88
N SER A 118 4.79 6.56 -1.74
CA SER A 118 4.07 6.28 -0.49
C SER A 118 3.31 7.50 0.02
N ILE A 119 3.90 8.69 -0.06
CA ILE A 119 3.23 9.94 0.30
C ILE A 119 2.07 10.22 -0.67
N ILE A 120 2.31 10.06 -1.98
CA ILE A 120 1.28 10.25 -3.01
C ILE A 120 0.11 9.27 -2.80
N ALA A 121 0.39 8.00 -2.48
CA ALA A 121 -0.65 7.02 -2.16
C ALA A 121 -1.49 7.44 -0.94
N GLY A 122 -0.85 7.99 0.09
CA GLY A 122 -1.53 8.54 1.26
C GLY A 122 -2.45 9.72 0.93
N LEU A 123 -1.99 10.62 0.05
CA LEU A 123 -2.80 11.76 -0.42
C LEU A 123 -3.97 11.31 -1.31
N LEU A 124 -3.71 10.41 -2.27
CA LEU A 124 -4.72 9.90 -3.19
C LEU A 124 -5.79 9.09 -2.48
N SER A 125 -5.42 8.23 -1.54
CA SER A 125 -6.39 7.50 -0.71
C SER A 125 -7.29 8.42 0.10
N GLY A 126 -6.71 9.47 0.70
CA GLY A 126 -7.46 10.51 1.39
C GLY A 126 -8.41 11.31 0.49
N TRP A 127 -7.99 11.59 -0.74
CA TRP A 127 -8.83 12.22 -1.75
C TRP A 127 -9.98 11.29 -2.17
N ILE A 128 -9.72 10.01 -2.41
CA ILE A 128 -10.75 8.99 -2.72
C ILE A 128 -11.78 8.93 -1.61
N ASN A 129 -11.34 8.83 -0.35
CA ASN A 129 -12.24 8.78 0.81
C ASN A 129 -13.22 9.96 0.85
N ARG A 130 -12.75 11.18 0.54
CA ARG A 130 -13.56 12.40 0.61
C ARG A 130 -14.40 12.70 -0.63
N LYS A 131 -13.96 12.30 -1.82
CA LYS A 131 -14.55 12.75 -3.09
C LYS A 131 -15.28 11.64 -3.86
N ILE A 132 -14.95 10.37 -3.63
CA ILE A 132 -15.53 9.25 -4.35
C ILE A 132 -16.62 8.59 -3.49
N PRO A 133 -17.79 8.23 -4.05
CA PRO A 133 -18.83 7.51 -3.32
C PRO A 133 -18.32 6.18 -2.76
N LYS A 134 -18.71 5.84 -1.51
CA LYS A 134 -18.28 4.59 -0.82
C LYS A 134 -18.41 3.34 -1.69
N LYS A 135 -19.50 3.19 -2.45
CA LYS A 135 -19.76 2.05 -3.36
C LYS A 135 -18.67 1.84 -4.43
N GLN A 136 -17.90 2.89 -4.76
CA GLN A 136 -16.87 2.88 -5.78
C GLN A 136 -15.44 2.86 -5.19
N HIS A 137 -15.29 2.92 -3.86
CA HIS A 137 -13.99 2.96 -3.19
C HIS A 137 -13.08 1.80 -3.59
N TRP A 138 -13.61 0.59 -3.75
CA TRP A 138 -12.80 -0.56 -4.17
C TRP A 138 -12.24 -0.39 -5.58
N ARG A 139 -13.04 0.09 -6.54
CA ARG A 139 -12.58 0.34 -7.93
C ARG A 139 -11.56 1.47 -7.97
N ALA A 140 -11.88 2.58 -7.31
CA ALA A 140 -11.01 3.73 -7.23
C ALA A 140 -9.67 3.38 -6.56
N GLY A 141 -9.70 2.54 -5.52
CA GLY A 141 -8.51 2.06 -4.82
C GLY A 141 -7.60 1.19 -5.70
N ILE A 142 -8.17 0.26 -6.48
CA ILE A 142 -7.39 -0.55 -7.43
C ILE A 142 -6.71 0.37 -8.46
N ILE A 143 -7.47 1.27 -9.09
CA ILE A 143 -6.96 2.16 -10.13
C ILE A 143 -5.86 3.07 -9.56
N ALA A 144 -6.11 3.70 -8.41
CA ALA A 144 -5.13 4.58 -7.78
C ALA A 144 -3.87 3.82 -7.34
N GLY A 145 -4.01 2.58 -6.83
CA GLY A 145 -2.88 1.71 -6.52
C GLY A 145 -2.04 1.41 -7.75
N MET A 146 -2.67 0.99 -8.86
CA MET A 146 -1.98 0.74 -10.13
C MET A 146 -1.28 1.99 -10.66
N VAL A 147 -1.89 3.16 -10.55
CA VAL A 147 -1.28 4.44 -10.93
C VAL A 147 -0.06 4.76 -10.06
N CYS A 148 -0.16 4.58 -8.74
CA CYS A 148 0.98 4.78 -7.83
C CYS A 148 2.13 3.81 -8.10
N GLU A 149 1.84 2.54 -8.40
CA GLU A 149 2.87 1.56 -8.71
C GLU A 149 3.51 1.84 -10.08
N THR A 150 2.71 2.22 -11.08
CA THR A 150 3.23 2.66 -12.38
C THR A 150 4.14 3.88 -12.23
N LEU A 151 3.72 4.86 -11.43
CA LEU A 151 4.57 6.01 -11.10
C LEU A 151 5.87 5.58 -10.40
N THR A 152 5.81 4.60 -9.50
CA THR A 152 7.01 4.05 -8.85
C THR A 152 7.96 3.48 -9.90
N MET A 153 7.48 2.68 -10.84
CA MET A 153 8.32 2.11 -11.90
C MET A 153 8.95 3.18 -12.80
N ILE A 154 8.20 4.22 -13.17
CA ILE A 154 8.73 5.36 -13.93
C ILE A 154 9.83 6.07 -13.14
N LEU A 155 9.58 6.35 -11.87
CA LEU A 155 10.57 7.00 -10.99
C LEU A 155 11.82 6.12 -10.81
N VAL A 156 11.68 4.80 -10.72
CA VAL A 156 12.83 3.89 -10.64
C VAL A 156 13.72 3.99 -11.89
N ILE A 157 13.12 4.05 -13.09
CA ILE A 157 13.90 4.19 -14.34
C ILE A 157 14.63 5.54 -14.38
N VAL A 158 13.97 6.62 -13.96
CA VAL A 158 14.53 7.97 -13.97
C VAL A 158 15.60 8.16 -12.89
N TRP A 159 15.45 7.51 -11.73
CA TRP A 159 16.33 7.67 -10.58
C TRP A 159 17.52 6.72 -10.58
N ALA A 160 17.46 5.64 -11.36
CA ALA A 160 18.53 4.66 -11.43
C ALA A 160 19.84 5.29 -11.97
N PRO A 161 21.01 4.88 -11.45
CA PRO A 161 22.31 5.34 -11.96
C PRO A 161 22.51 5.12 -13.47
N THR A 162 21.86 4.10 -14.02
CA THR A 162 21.80 3.84 -15.45
C THR A 162 20.39 3.43 -15.85
N VAL A 163 19.96 3.83 -17.05
CA VAL A 163 18.66 3.44 -17.61
C VAL A 163 18.55 1.91 -17.76
N ALA A 164 19.66 1.24 -18.10
CA ALA A 164 19.71 -0.22 -18.22
C ALA A 164 19.37 -0.91 -16.89
N LEU A 165 19.93 -0.45 -15.77
CA LEU A 165 19.61 -0.98 -14.45
C LEU A 165 18.15 -0.72 -14.08
N GLY A 166 17.65 0.50 -14.32
CA GLY A 166 16.25 0.84 -14.07
C GLY A 166 15.27 -0.05 -14.84
N LEU A 167 15.55 -0.29 -16.13
CA LEU A 167 14.74 -1.18 -16.97
C LEU A 167 14.83 -2.64 -16.51
N ASP A 168 16.01 -3.13 -16.11
CA ASP A 168 16.17 -4.50 -15.60
C ASP A 168 15.32 -4.71 -14.32
N ILE A 169 15.41 -3.77 -13.36
CA ILE A 169 14.59 -3.79 -12.14
C ILE A 169 13.10 -3.80 -12.50
N VAL A 170 12.64 -2.85 -13.32
CA VAL A 170 11.21 -2.72 -13.67
C VAL A 170 10.69 -3.93 -14.43
N SER A 171 11.51 -4.55 -15.30
CA SER A 171 11.12 -5.74 -16.05
C SER A 171 10.80 -6.95 -15.14
N LYS A 172 11.46 -7.02 -13.97
CA LYS A 172 11.30 -8.09 -12.99
C LYS A 172 10.13 -7.82 -12.04
N ILE A 173 9.93 -6.57 -11.60
CA ILE A 173 9.03 -6.24 -10.49
C ILE A 173 7.77 -5.48 -10.89
N GLY A 174 7.77 -4.79 -12.04
CA GLY A 174 6.70 -3.85 -12.41
C GLY A 174 5.34 -4.53 -12.56
N VAL A 175 5.28 -5.61 -13.34
CA VAL A 175 4.03 -6.36 -13.56
C VAL A 175 3.49 -6.95 -12.25
N PRO A 176 4.27 -7.68 -11.43
CA PRO A 176 3.81 -8.18 -10.14
C PRO A 176 3.23 -7.10 -9.21
N MET A 177 3.90 -5.95 -9.08
CA MET A 177 3.49 -4.91 -8.14
C MET A 177 2.23 -4.16 -8.62
N ILE A 178 2.15 -3.85 -9.93
CA ILE A 178 0.96 -3.20 -10.51
C ILE A 178 -0.26 -4.12 -10.39
N LEU A 179 -0.14 -5.39 -10.77
CA LEU A 179 -1.26 -6.34 -10.65
C LEU A 179 -1.62 -6.62 -9.19
N GLY A 180 -0.61 -6.66 -8.29
CA GLY A 180 -0.82 -6.81 -6.86
C GLY A 180 -1.73 -5.74 -6.25
N SER A 181 -1.78 -4.54 -6.84
CA SER A 181 -2.66 -3.44 -6.41
C SER A 181 -4.16 -3.80 -6.42
N VAL A 182 -4.56 -4.87 -7.11
CA VAL A 182 -5.92 -5.43 -7.03
C VAL A 182 -6.33 -5.76 -5.59
N CYS A 183 -5.37 -6.16 -4.73
CA CYS A 183 -5.66 -6.51 -3.34
C CYS A 183 -6.18 -5.32 -2.51
N ILE A 184 -5.92 -4.08 -2.93
CA ILE A 184 -6.51 -2.88 -2.31
C ILE A 184 -8.04 -2.96 -2.39
N GLY A 185 -8.55 -3.33 -3.57
CA GLY A 185 -9.99 -3.49 -3.79
C GLY A 185 -10.58 -4.63 -2.95
N PHE A 186 -9.88 -5.77 -2.85
CA PHE A 186 -10.32 -6.88 -1.99
C PHE A 186 -10.37 -6.49 -0.51
N ILE A 187 -9.37 -5.77 -0.01
CA ILE A 187 -9.37 -5.24 1.35
C ILE A 187 -10.56 -4.30 1.58
N VAL A 188 -10.79 -3.36 0.66
CA VAL A 188 -11.90 -2.41 0.78
C VAL A 188 -13.25 -3.13 0.74
N LEU A 189 -13.44 -4.09 -0.17
CA LEU A 189 -14.67 -4.89 -0.25
C LEU A 189 -14.89 -5.75 0.99
N LEU A 190 -13.83 -6.36 1.54
CA LEU A 190 -13.90 -7.16 2.76
C LEU A 190 -14.36 -6.33 3.95
N VAL A 191 -13.86 -5.10 4.07
CA VAL A 191 -14.24 -4.19 5.15
C VAL A 191 -15.68 -3.70 4.96
N GLN A 192 -16.03 -3.30 3.74
CA GLN A 192 -17.37 -2.81 3.42
C GLN A 192 -18.47 -3.89 3.56
N SER A 193 -18.14 -5.17 3.39
CA SER A 193 -19.11 -6.26 3.57
C SER A 193 -19.50 -6.51 5.03
N VAL A 194 -18.73 -5.98 5.98
CA VAL A 194 -19.02 -6.05 7.42
C VAL A 194 -19.63 -4.74 7.94
N GLU A 195 -19.54 -3.65 7.18
CA GLU A 195 -20.18 -2.36 7.50
C GLU A 195 -21.71 -2.37 7.29
N GLY A 196 -22.23 -3.26 6.44
CA GLY A 196 -23.65 -3.40 6.10
C GLY A 196 -24.31 -4.61 6.76
#